data_AF-A0A0M2PEF6-F1
#
_entry.id   AF-A0A0M2PEF6-F1
#
_cell.length_a   1.000
_cell.length_b   1.000
_cell.length_c   1.000
_cell.angle_alpha   90.00
_cell.angle_beta   90.00
_cell.angle_gamma   90.00
#
_symmetry.space_group_name_H-M   'P 1'
#
loop_
_entity.id
_entity.type
_entity.pdbx_description
1 polymer ?
#
loop_
_entity_poly.entity_id
_entity_poly.type
_entity_poly.pdbx_seq_one_letter_code
_entity_poly.pdbx_strand_id
1 'polypeptide(L)'
;MSTAAAAKALGVSRRTLMRWVHQLDMELEKNELGHYQFNENDLARLKELQEQLNNQPEPHAMTEKSRKGTLINTAVVNEPKVNTLNERMDELERKIRGKADDVVSYQLLQHRREMEDLLNKVQSLEKRVEELEGSHQKRDPMKDHVFAFDQSSEQKKPRRKNFISSIFSF
;
A
#
# COMPACT_ATOMS: atom_id res chain seq x y z
N MET A 1 49.88 17.02 -25.73
CA MET A 1 50.61 15.76 -25.40
C MET A 1 49.65 14.57 -25.27
N SER A 2 50.11 13.32 -25.46
CA SER A 2 49.24 12.13 -25.41
C SER A 2 48.95 11.66 -23.98
N THR A 3 47.85 10.91 -23.79
CA THR A 3 47.46 10.28 -22.51
C THR A 3 48.61 9.54 -21.80
N ALA A 4 49.44 8.83 -22.55
CA ALA A 4 50.56 8.06 -22.00
C ALA A 4 51.71 8.96 -21.54
N ALA A 5 52.00 10.02 -22.31
CA ALA A 5 53.01 11.00 -21.95
C ALA A 5 52.59 11.80 -20.70
N ALA A 6 51.31 12.21 -20.64
CA ALA A 6 50.70 12.89 -19.51
C ALA A 6 50.77 12.06 -18.22
N ALA A 7 50.41 10.78 -18.32
CA ALA A 7 50.46 9.83 -17.20
C ALA A 7 51.89 9.65 -16.67
N LYS A 8 52.87 9.56 -17.57
CA LYS A 8 54.29 9.44 -17.21
C LYS A 8 54.82 10.72 -16.53
N ALA A 9 54.40 11.90 -17.00
CA ALA A 9 54.81 13.18 -16.42
C ALA A 9 54.32 13.36 -14.98
N LEU A 10 53.13 12.88 -14.67
CA LEU A 10 52.52 12.94 -13.33
C LEU A 10 52.86 11.72 -12.44
N GLY A 11 53.57 10.72 -12.97
CA GLY A 11 53.91 9.49 -12.23
C GLY A 11 52.72 8.60 -11.89
N VAL A 12 51.60 8.72 -12.62
CA VAL A 12 50.34 8.00 -12.36
C VAL A 12 49.97 7.06 -13.50
N SER A 13 49.10 6.08 -13.22
CA SER A 13 48.57 5.21 -14.27
C SER A 13 47.62 5.97 -15.22
N ARG A 14 47.53 5.55 -16.49
CA ARG A 14 46.56 6.11 -17.46
C ARG A 14 45.11 6.09 -16.95
N ARG A 15 44.74 5.07 -16.16
CA ARG A 15 43.40 4.94 -15.56
C ARG A 15 43.18 5.95 -14.43
N THR A 16 44.20 6.20 -13.62
CA THR A 16 44.17 7.23 -12.57
C THR A 16 44.05 8.61 -13.18
N LEU A 17 44.84 8.89 -14.23
CA LEU A 17 44.77 10.13 -15.00
C LEU A 17 43.36 10.35 -15.54
N MET A 18 42.78 9.35 -16.21
CA MET A 18 41.40 9.44 -16.72
C MET A 18 40.37 9.60 -15.60
N ARG A 19 40.54 8.94 -14.45
CA ARG A 19 39.64 9.13 -13.31
C ARG A 19 39.62 10.59 -12.84
N TRP A 20 40.79 11.23 -12.74
CA TRP A 20 40.89 12.64 -12.37
C TRP A 20 40.27 13.57 -13.40
N VAL A 21 40.42 13.26 -14.69
CA VAL A 21 39.77 14.00 -15.78
C VAL A 21 38.24 13.98 -15.63
N HIS A 22 37.65 12.81 -15.33
CA HIS A 22 36.21 12.71 -15.11
C HIS A 22 35.77 13.39 -13.81
N GLN A 23 36.58 13.31 -12.74
CA GLN A 23 36.29 13.95 -11.45
C GLN A 23 36.27 15.49 -11.55
N LEU A 24 37.12 16.05 -12.40
CA LEU A 24 37.22 17.49 -12.67
C LEU A 24 36.31 17.95 -13.82
N ASP A 25 35.55 17.02 -14.41
CA ASP A 25 34.69 17.27 -15.58
C ASP A 25 35.40 18.07 -16.69
N MET A 26 36.66 17.70 -17.00
CA MET A 26 37.46 18.42 -17.99
C MET A 26 37.11 17.96 -19.41
N GLU A 27 36.71 18.91 -20.25
CA GLU A 27 36.54 18.69 -21.68
C GLU A 27 37.92 18.62 -22.36
N LEU A 28 38.45 17.42 -22.50
CA LEU A 28 39.70 17.18 -23.21
C LEU A 28 39.48 17.17 -24.72
N GLU A 29 40.39 17.82 -25.44
CA GLU A 29 40.44 17.78 -26.89
C GLU A 29 40.82 16.36 -27.38
N LYS A 30 40.15 15.90 -28.42
CA LYS A 30 40.52 14.66 -29.12
C LYS A 30 41.25 15.03 -30.41
N ASN A 31 42.37 14.37 -30.68
CA ASN A 31 43.05 14.55 -31.96
C ASN A 31 42.24 13.90 -33.10
N GLU A 32 42.72 14.05 -34.34
CA GLU A 32 42.10 13.48 -35.54
C GLU A 32 41.98 11.94 -35.51
N LEU A 33 42.75 11.26 -34.66
CA LEU A 33 42.69 9.81 -34.42
C LEU A 33 41.79 9.42 -33.23
N GLY A 34 41.10 10.38 -32.60
CA GLY A 34 40.18 10.16 -31.48
C GLY A 34 40.87 9.93 -30.12
N HIS A 35 42.18 10.17 -30.00
CA HIS A 35 42.91 10.07 -28.74
C HIS A 35 42.87 11.40 -27.98
N TYR A 36 42.72 11.31 -26.66
CA TYR A 36 42.77 12.49 -25.80
C TYR A 36 44.14 13.17 -25.83
N GLN A 37 44.10 14.48 -26.05
CA GLN A 37 45.22 15.39 -26.05
C GLN A 37 45.09 16.31 -24.84
N PHE A 38 46.20 16.44 -24.12
CA PHE A 38 46.28 17.29 -22.94
C PHE A 38 47.19 18.48 -23.23
N ASN A 39 46.81 19.64 -22.74
CA ASN A 39 47.60 20.85 -22.74
C ASN A 39 48.34 21.03 -21.41
N GLU A 40 49.30 21.95 -21.39
CA GLU A 40 50.08 22.26 -20.19
C GLU A 40 49.20 22.83 -19.07
N ASN A 41 48.13 23.55 -19.42
CA ASN A 41 47.11 24.02 -18.49
C ASN A 41 46.34 22.86 -17.81
N ASP A 42 46.04 21.80 -18.55
CA ASP A 42 45.33 20.62 -18.01
C ASP A 42 46.22 19.86 -17.03
N LEU A 43 47.52 19.78 -17.32
CA LEU A 43 48.51 19.24 -16.39
C LEU A 43 48.62 20.03 -15.11
N ALA A 44 48.63 21.36 -15.19
CA ALA A 44 48.71 22.21 -14.01
C ALA A 44 47.54 21.93 -13.05
N ARG A 45 46.31 21.80 -13.58
CA ARG A 45 45.11 21.43 -12.80
C ARG A 45 45.22 20.03 -12.20
N LEU A 46 45.69 19.06 -12.98
CA LEU A 46 45.88 17.69 -12.49
C LEU A 46 46.98 17.60 -11.42
N LYS A 47 48.01 18.42 -11.52
CA LYS A 47 49.09 18.52 -10.53
C LYS A 47 48.62 19.20 -9.25
N GLU A 48 47.81 20.25 -9.35
CA GLU A 48 47.16 20.87 -8.19
C GLU A 48 46.28 19.85 -7.44
N LEU A 49 45.52 19.02 -8.17
CA LEU A 49 44.75 17.92 -7.57
C LEU A 49 45.66 16.89 -6.88
N GLN A 50 46.78 16.54 -7.50
CA GLN A 50 47.78 15.64 -6.92
C GLN A 50 48.36 16.20 -5.63
N GLU A 51 48.66 17.50 -5.58
CA GLU A 51 49.15 18.19 -4.38
C GLU A 51 48.06 18.29 -3.30
N GLN A 52 46.81 18.56 -3.67
CA GLN A 52 45.68 18.53 -2.74
C GLN A 52 45.48 17.14 -2.12
N LEU A 53 45.54 16.08 -2.93
CA LEU A 53 45.44 14.69 -2.45
C LEU A 53 46.64 14.28 -1.58
N ASN A 54 47.82 14.82 -1.83
CA ASN A 54 49.02 14.51 -1.06
C ASN A 54 49.13 15.32 0.24
N ASN A 55 48.53 16.52 0.28
CA ASN A 55 48.47 17.40 1.46
C ASN A 55 47.24 17.14 2.33
N GLN A 56 46.22 16.46 1.81
CA GLN A 56 45.16 15.91 2.65
C GLN A 56 45.76 14.76 3.47
N PRO A 57 45.62 14.75 4.81
CA PRO A 57 46.04 13.60 5.61
C PRO A 57 45.09 12.45 5.31
N GLU A 58 45.44 11.64 4.31
CA GLU A 58 44.76 10.38 4.03
C GLU A 58 45.05 9.41 5.19
N PRO A 59 44.02 8.85 5.85
CA PRO A 59 44.21 7.68 6.67
C PRO A 59 44.52 6.52 5.73
N HIS A 60 45.73 5.98 5.87
CA HIS A 60 46.15 4.64 5.46
C HIS A 60 46.78 4.53 4.07
N ALA A 61 48.10 4.74 4.07
CA ALA A 61 48.98 3.95 3.23
C ALA A 61 48.78 2.46 3.56
N MET A 62 48.17 1.69 2.67
CA MET A 62 48.23 0.23 2.72
C MET A 62 48.70 -0.31 1.38
N THR A 63 49.99 -0.63 1.38
CA THR A 63 50.59 -1.64 0.53
C THR A 63 49.83 -2.96 0.69
N GLU A 64 49.45 -3.51 -0.46
CA GLU A 64 49.25 -4.93 -0.79
C GLU A 64 48.46 -5.88 0.13
N LYS A 65 47.48 -6.54 -0.52
CA LYS A 65 46.98 -7.91 -0.29
C LYS A 65 46.15 -8.17 0.97
N SER A 66 44.82 -8.10 0.81
CA SER A 66 43.92 -9.21 1.13
C SER A 66 42.53 -8.91 0.60
N ARG A 67 42.00 -9.78 -0.27
CA ARG A 67 40.58 -9.76 -0.62
C ARG A 67 39.80 -10.32 0.58
N LYS A 68 39.25 -9.44 1.39
CA LYS A 68 38.09 -9.74 2.25
C LYS A 68 37.04 -8.71 1.94
N GLY A 69 35.93 -9.17 1.35
CA GLY A 69 34.76 -8.35 1.09
C GLY A 69 34.16 -7.92 2.42
N THR A 70 34.52 -6.73 2.86
CA THR A 70 33.75 -6.00 3.86
C THR A 70 32.87 -5.05 3.07
N LEU A 71 31.56 -5.30 3.07
CA LEU A 71 30.58 -4.33 2.63
C LEU A 71 30.68 -3.12 3.56
N ILE A 72 31.45 -2.11 3.16
CA ILE A 72 31.42 -0.80 3.80
C ILE A 72 30.13 -0.14 3.33
N ASN A 73 29.01 -0.49 3.98
CA ASN A 73 27.82 0.34 3.97
C ASN A 73 28.08 1.57 4.85
N THR A 74 28.99 2.44 4.43
CA THR A 74 29.00 3.82 4.92
C THR A 74 28.18 4.63 3.94
N ALA A 75 26.86 4.38 3.95
CA ALA A 75 25.96 5.48 3.70
C ALA A 75 26.30 6.48 4.80
N VAL A 76 27.08 7.52 4.46
CA VAL A 76 27.17 8.72 5.27
C VAL A 76 25.76 9.27 5.25
N VAL A 77 24.98 8.81 6.22
CA VAL A 77 23.62 9.27 6.46
C VAL A 77 23.78 10.76 6.68
N ASN A 78 23.30 11.54 5.72
CA ASN A 78 23.23 12.99 5.92
C ASN A 78 22.23 13.21 7.05
N GLU A 79 22.72 13.29 8.29
CA GLU A 79 21.98 13.63 9.50
C GLU A 79 20.91 14.71 9.26
N PRO A 80 21.21 15.86 8.60
CA PRO A 80 20.20 16.88 8.36
C PRO A 80 19.10 16.44 7.38
N LYS A 81 19.42 15.60 6.39
CA LYS A 81 18.43 15.06 5.45
C LYS A 81 17.55 14.01 6.11
N VAL A 82 18.07 13.23 7.05
CA VAL A 82 17.28 12.29 7.84
C VAL A 82 16.38 13.00 8.84
N ASN A 83 16.86 14.05 9.50
CA ASN A 83 16.04 14.86 10.40
C ASN A 83 14.86 15.52 9.66
N THR A 84 15.11 16.11 8.49
CA THR A 84 14.02 16.67 7.66
C THR A 84 13.04 15.62 7.14
N LEU A 85 13.50 14.39 6.88
CA LEU A 85 12.61 13.28 6.54
C LEU A 85 11.76 12.84 7.73
N ASN A 86 12.35 12.77 8.93
CA ASN A 86 11.63 12.46 10.17
C ASN A 86 10.57 13.52 10.49
N GLU A 87 10.90 14.81 10.38
CA GLU A 87 9.95 15.91 10.59
C GLU A 87 8.76 15.83 9.60
N ARG A 88 9.03 15.50 8.33
CA ARG A 88 7.97 15.29 7.33
C ARG A 88 7.14 14.04 7.65
N MET A 89 7.76 12.98 8.14
CA MET A 89 7.08 11.77 8.57
C MET A 89 6.13 12.08 9.74
N ASP A 90 6.61 12.80 10.76
CA ASP A 90 5.81 13.22 11.92
C ASP A 90 4.63 14.12 11.50
N GLU A 91 4.85 15.03 10.56
CA GLU A 91 3.78 15.87 10.02
C GLU A 91 2.71 15.05 9.28
N LEU A 92 3.14 14.05 8.50
CA LEU A 92 2.24 13.13 7.81
C LEU A 92 1.47 12.24 8.79
N GLU A 93 2.13 11.71 9.83
CA GLU A 93 1.47 10.96 10.89
C GLU A 93 0.40 11.79 11.58
N ARG A 94 0.68 13.07 11.89
CA ARG A 94 -0.30 13.97 12.48
C ARG A 94 -1.50 14.21 11.57
N LYS A 95 -1.27 14.40 10.26
CA LYS A 95 -2.34 14.56 9.26
C LYS A 95 -3.17 13.29 9.10
N ILE A 96 -2.55 12.12 9.13
CA ILE A 96 -3.24 10.82 9.05
C ILE A 96 -4.10 10.59 10.29
N ARG A 97 -3.56 10.84 11.50
CA ARG A 97 -4.33 10.77 12.74
C ARG A 97 -5.54 11.70 12.70
N GLY A 98 -5.34 12.97 12.33
CA GLY A 98 -6.45 13.93 12.20
C GLY A 98 -7.52 13.46 11.20
N LYS A 99 -7.12 12.95 10.03
CA LYS A 99 -8.08 12.44 9.03
C LYS A 99 -8.82 11.18 9.49
N ALA A 100 -8.14 10.31 10.24
CA ALA A 100 -8.77 9.14 10.84
C ALA A 100 -9.84 9.56 11.85
N ASP A 101 -9.54 10.55 12.70
CA ASP A 101 -10.48 11.10 13.68
C ASP A 101 -11.68 11.77 13.01
N ASP A 102 -11.46 12.53 11.93
CA ASP A 102 -12.54 13.19 11.17
C ASP A 102 -13.50 12.17 10.53
N VAL A 103 -12.97 11.14 9.87
CA VAL A 103 -13.80 10.09 9.25
C VAL A 103 -14.58 9.32 10.30
N VAL A 104 -13.94 8.97 11.43
CA VAL A 104 -14.59 8.27 12.54
C VAL A 104 -15.68 9.12 13.17
N SER A 105 -15.46 10.43 13.32
CA SER A 105 -16.49 11.35 13.84
C SER A 105 -17.74 11.39 12.97
N TYR A 106 -17.55 11.41 11.64
CA TYR A 106 -18.64 11.35 10.68
C TYR A 106 -19.38 10.02 10.75
N GLN A 107 -18.64 8.90 10.81
CA GLN A 107 -19.22 7.56 10.94
C GLN A 107 -20.04 7.40 12.23
N LEU A 108 -19.54 7.87 13.36
CA LEU A 108 -20.26 7.88 14.64
C LEU A 108 -21.56 8.69 14.55
N LEU A 109 -21.51 9.87 13.95
CA LEU A 109 -22.70 10.71 13.77
C LEU A 109 -23.73 10.03 12.85
N GLN A 110 -23.26 9.40 11.78
CA GLN A 110 -24.10 8.66 10.84
C GLN A 110 -24.77 7.46 11.52
N HIS A 111 -24.01 6.64 12.24
CA HIS A 111 -24.55 5.52 13.00
C HIS A 111 -25.55 5.96 14.07
N ARG A 112 -25.32 7.10 14.72
CA ARG A 112 -26.30 7.65 15.67
C ARG A 112 -27.62 7.98 15.00
N ARG A 113 -27.58 8.61 13.81
CA ARG A 113 -28.79 8.90 13.03
C ARG A 113 -29.51 7.62 12.61
N GLU A 114 -28.76 6.62 12.13
CA GLU A 114 -29.32 5.32 11.77
C GLU A 114 -30.00 4.61 12.95
N MET A 115 -29.39 4.67 14.14
CA MET A 115 -30.01 4.15 15.36
C MET A 115 -31.28 4.91 15.76
N GLU A 116 -31.29 6.23 15.65
CA GLU A 116 -32.47 7.07 15.91
C GLU A 116 -33.60 6.75 14.92
N ASP A 117 -33.29 6.57 13.63
CA ASP A 117 -34.27 6.17 12.61
C ASP A 117 -34.84 4.78 12.86
N LEU A 118 -34.01 3.81 13.24
CA LEU A 118 -34.45 2.47 13.61
C LEU A 118 -35.34 2.50 14.85
N LEU A 119 -34.99 3.30 15.87
CA LEU A 119 -35.78 3.44 17.09
C LEU A 119 -37.15 4.05 16.78
N ASN A 120 -37.22 5.10 15.96
CA ASN A 120 -38.47 5.69 15.50
C ASN A 120 -39.33 4.66 14.76
N LYS A 121 -38.71 3.81 13.93
CA LYS A 121 -39.41 2.76 13.20
C LYS A 121 -39.93 1.67 14.13
N VAL A 122 -39.15 1.26 15.12
CA VAL A 122 -39.61 0.32 16.16
C VAL A 122 -40.81 0.89 16.91
N GLN A 123 -40.74 2.14 17.37
CA GLN A 123 -41.89 2.80 18.03
C GLN A 123 -43.13 2.86 17.13
N SER A 124 -42.96 3.13 15.84
CA SER A 124 -44.07 3.13 14.89
C SER A 124 -44.71 1.75 14.72
N LEU A 125 -43.89 0.69 14.75
CA LEU A 125 -44.36 -0.69 14.69
C LEU A 125 -45.04 -1.10 15.99
N GLU A 126 -44.47 -0.76 17.14
CA GLU A 126 -45.07 -0.99 18.46
C GLU A 126 -46.46 -0.35 18.54
N LYS A 127 -46.59 0.92 18.15
CA LYS A 127 -47.89 1.61 18.10
C LYS A 127 -48.87 0.91 17.17
N ARG A 128 -48.42 0.49 15.99
CA ARG A 128 -49.28 -0.22 15.02
C ARG A 128 -49.73 -1.59 15.54
N VAL A 129 -48.86 -2.30 16.26
CA VAL A 129 -49.21 -3.56 16.92
C VAL A 129 -50.24 -3.30 18.02
N GLU A 130 -50.04 -2.29 18.86
CA GLU A 130 -50.99 -1.92 19.91
C GLU A 130 -52.37 -1.55 19.34
N GLU A 131 -52.43 -0.80 18.24
CA GLU A 131 -53.68 -0.49 17.53
C GLU A 131 -54.36 -1.75 16.96
N LEU A 132 -53.60 -2.72 16.44
CA LEU A 132 -54.12 -3.98 15.92
C LEU A 132 -54.63 -4.90 17.03
N GLU A 133 -53.88 -5.04 18.12
CA GLU A 133 -54.26 -5.81 19.31
C GLU A 133 -55.50 -5.22 19.97
N GLY A 134 -55.55 -3.90 20.15
CA GLY A 134 -56.74 -3.21 20.67
C GLY A 134 -57.95 -3.33 19.74
N SER A 135 -57.74 -3.42 18.42
CA SER A 135 -58.81 -3.70 17.45
C SER A 135 -59.27 -5.15 17.44
N HIS A 136 -58.40 -6.11 17.78
CA HIS A 136 -58.75 -7.52 17.94
C HIS A 136 -59.47 -7.78 19.26
N GLN A 137 -59.12 -7.06 20.33
CA GLN A 137 -59.77 -7.19 21.63
C GLN A 137 -61.19 -6.58 21.66
N LYS A 138 -61.49 -5.58 20.81
CA LYS A 138 -62.85 -5.02 20.62
C LYS A 138 -63.75 -5.85 19.69
N ARG A 139 -63.17 -6.78 18.93
CA ARG A 139 -63.93 -7.78 18.17
C ARG A 139 -64.13 -8.97 19.10
N ASP A 140 -65.27 -9.04 19.78
CA ASP A 140 -65.68 -10.21 20.55
C ASP A 140 -65.38 -11.52 19.81
N PRO A 141 -65.04 -12.62 20.52
CA PRO A 141 -64.79 -13.96 19.97
C PRO A 141 -66.09 -14.65 19.51
N MET A 142 -67.00 -13.89 18.89
CA MET A 142 -68.35 -14.33 18.52
C MET A 142 -68.55 -14.36 16.99
N LYS A 143 -67.49 -14.09 16.22
CA LYS A 143 -67.50 -14.17 14.75
C LYS A 143 -66.32 -14.97 14.19
N ASP A 144 -65.74 -15.88 14.96
CA ASP A 144 -65.12 -17.07 14.36
C ASP A 144 -66.26 -17.94 13.85
N HIS A 145 -66.84 -17.52 12.71
CA HIS A 145 -67.34 -18.47 11.75
C HIS A 145 -66.16 -19.39 11.46
N VAL A 146 -66.16 -20.51 12.17
CA VAL A 146 -65.60 -21.79 11.80
C VAL A 146 -65.51 -21.79 10.28
N PHE A 147 -64.28 -21.68 9.75
CA PHE A 147 -64.00 -22.03 8.37
C PHE A 147 -64.25 -23.54 8.26
N ALA A 148 -65.52 -23.92 8.18
CA ALA A 148 -65.97 -25.26 7.80
C ALA A 148 -65.74 -25.37 6.29
N PHE A 149 -64.46 -25.44 5.92
CA PHE A 149 -64.04 -25.83 4.60
C PHE A 149 -64.17 -27.36 4.53
N ASP A 150 -65.36 -27.78 4.12
CA ASP A 150 -65.66 -28.99 3.37
C ASP A 150 -64.70 -30.18 3.55
N GLN A 151 -64.94 -30.99 4.58
CA GLN A 151 -64.70 -32.43 4.49
C GLN A 151 -65.85 -33.16 5.19
N SER A 152 -66.78 -33.62 4.36
CA SER A 152 -67.78 -34.64 4.69
C SER A 152 -67.11 -35.86 5.34
N SER A 153 -67.10 -35.89 6.68
CA SER A 153 -66.69 -37.07 7.44
C SER A 153 -67.86 -38.06 7.54
N GLU A 154 -67.82 -39.02 6.61
CA GLU A 154 -68.18 -40.43 6.84
C GLU A 154 -69.56 -40.73 7.45
N GLN A 155 -70.60 -40.62 6.62
CA GLN A 155 -71.80 -41.44 6.83
C GLN A 155 -71.45 -42.92 6.63
N LYS A 156 -71.57 -43.68 7.73
CA LYS A 156 -71.20 -45.09 7.84
C LYS A 156 -72.08 -45.99 6.94
N LYS A 157 -71.39 -46.70 6.04
CA LYS A 157 -71.68 -48.01 5.40
C LYS A 157 -72.74 -48.08 4.28
N PRO A 158 -72.32 -48.50 3.07
CA PRO A 158 -73.14 -49.35 2.22
C PRO A 158 -72.73 -50.83 2.39
N ARG A 159 -73.70 -51.69 2.69
CA ARG A 159 -73.55 -53.15 2.66
C ARG A 159 -73.97 -53.69 1.28
N ARG A 160 -73.26 -54.73 0.80
CA ARG A 160 -73.59 -55.69 -0.29
C ARG A 160 -73.18 -55.24 -1.70
N LYS A 161 -72.59 -56.05 -2.59
CA LYS A 161 -72.38 -57.50 -2.73
C LYS A 161 -71.15 -57.73 -3.63
N ASN A 162 -70.41 -58.82 -3.38
CA ASN A 162 -69.36 -59.33 -4.27
C ASN A 162 -69.96 -59.81 -5.60
N PHE A 163 -69.40 -59.39 -6.73
CA PHE A 163 -69.48 -60.13 -7.99
C PHE A 163 -68.18 -59.88 -8.79
N ILE A 164 -67.32 -60.89 -8.76
CA ILE A 164 -66.45 -61.36 -9.85
C ILE A 164 -66.24 -60.34 -11.00
N SER A 165 -65.02 -59.84 -11.12
CA SER A 165 -64.27 -59.84 -12.40
C SER A 165 -62.91 -59.18 -12.14
N SER A 166 -61.85 -59.92 -11.81
CA SER A 166 -61.06 -60.69 -12.76
C SER A 166 -60.89 -59.97 -14.09
N ILE A 167 -59.64 -59.58 -14.35
CA ILE A 167 -58.91 -59.66 -15.62
C ILE A 167 -58.14 -58.35 -15.85
N PHE A 168 -56.82 -58.45 -15.72
CA PHE A 168 -55.82 -57.77 -16.54
C PHE A 168 -56.35 -56.72 -17.53
N SER A 169 -55.92 -55.48 -17.35
CA SER A 169 -55.58 -54.63 -18.50
C SER A 169 -54.32 -53.86 -18.13
N PHE A 170 -53.20 -54.39 -18.64
CA PHE A 170 -51.90 -53.77 -18.93
C PHE A 170 -51.60 -52.38 -18.37
#